data_AF-A0A8T0BUL7-F1
#
_entry.id   AF-A0A8T0BUL7-F1
#
_cell.length_a   1.000
_cell.length_b   1.000
_cell.length_c   1.000
_cell.angle_alpha   90.00
_cell.angle_beta   90.00
_cell.angle_gamma   90.00
#
_symmetry.space_group_name_H-M   'P 1'
#
loop_
_entity.id
_entity.type
_entity.pdbx_description
1 polymer ?
#
loop_
_entity_poly.entity_id
_entity_poly.type
_entity_poly.pdbx_seq_one_letter_code
_entity_poly.pdbx_strand_id
1 'polypeptide(L)'
;MAEALAGDEQVIKEVFKSRSSEKATFRNMPVKDVVQVLDQSVRDKMKKLNTLKHVTNTKRQCLKELNTEYNTLKTHPDLQTAREVTKIIEIENRVEEAQLKCQEAEHIMKSYQKLKKHLQEESLLFQPHLDEMECEVIRQKQELRDLQLMNNNAHQAKEAAKVELQSQKSLVYSEKKERKHKLNHYKKLAEEQKIQTDSEERQMVPLHTDELNSEAQHDVTEEGENDKTVFVFEDAFERITEATGVTDTQEVVNRFLSQCDTHTHLEQMKLQNECELQSLKEERDTIHTQYQDMKFSGETKLNHGRRMLEECVSQLQIEQKRRDAAKETVDRITHTLNTVSNAVKHLCVKLQHITLQEAELKLMQLLDKLQGHDLDTLTSEMKEQESHAITEGNLPEDKTCITSTDYQKPDLNEEEEDSEEEDGDVITRTSLKHQSQLIINSMLKKKTTPKEKKL
;
A
#
# COMPACT_ATOMS: atom_id res chain seq x y z
N MET A 1 -79.65 -110.83 -53.57
CA MET A 1 -78.77 -109.64 -53.47
C MET A 1 -78.67 -108.85 -54.78
N ALA A 2 -78.98 -109.40 -55.96
CA ALA A 2 -78.89 -108.66 -57.23
C ALA A 2 -80.09 -107.71 -57.54
N GLU A 3 -81.30 -108.02 -57.06
CA GLU A 3 -82.51 -107.20 -57.31
C GLU A 3 -82.52 -105.85 -56.57
N ALA A 4 -82.00 -105.81 -55.33
CA ALA A 4 -81.91 -104.58 -54.54
C ALA A 4 -80.91 -103.57 -55.14
N LEU A 5 -79.84 -104.05 -55.76
CA LEU A 5 -78.82 -103.20 -56.40
C LEU A 5 -79.29 -102.59 -57.73
N ALA A 6 -80.16 -103.28 -58.46
CA ALA A 6 -80.76 -102.77 -59.70
C ALA A 6 -81.79 -101.65 -59.44
N GLY A 7 -82.60 -101.80 -58.38
CA GLY A 7 -83.53 -100.76 -57.92
C GLY A 7 -82.79 -99.50 -57.45
N ASP A 8 -81.71 -99.68 -56.71
CA ASP A 8 -80.84 -98.59 -56.24
C ASP A 8 -80.19 -97.81 -57.40
N GLU A 9 -79.75 -98.48 -58.48
CA GLU A 9 -79.17 -97.81 -59.66
C GLU A 9 -80.20 -96.92 -60.39
N GLN A 10 -81.47 -97.32 -60.42
CA GLN A 10 -82.53 -96.56 -61.08
C GLN A 10 -82.89 -95.29 -60.30
N VAL A 11 -82.93 -95.37 -58.97
CA VAL A 11 -83.15 -94.22 -58.07
C VAL A 11 -82.03 -93.19 -58.20
N ILE A 12 -80.77 -93.64 -58.25
CA ILE A 12 -79.60 -92.74 -58.41
C ILE A 12 -79.62 -92.05 -59.80
N LYS A 13 -80.02 -92.76 -60.86
CA LYS A 13 -80.16 -92.16 -62.20
C LYS A 13 -81.22 -91.06 -62.25
N GLU A 14 -82.29 -91.17 -61.45
CA GLU A 14 -83.39 -90.22 -61.42
C GLU A 14 -83.07 -88.97 -60.58
N VAL A 15 -82.47 -89.14 -59.40
CA VAL A 15 -82.15 -88.03 -58.50
C VAL A 15 -81.03 -87.14 -59.05
N PHE A 16 -80.02 -87.72 -59.72
CA PHE A 16 -78.86 -86.99 -60.24
C PHE A 16 -78.96 -86.64 -61.74
N LYS A 17 -80.17 -86.42 -62.27
CA LYS A 17 -80.40 -86.05 -63.69
C LYS A 17 -79.60 -84.81 -64.15
N SER A 18 -79.36 -83.84 -63.27
CA SER A 18 -78.63 -82.58 -63.59
C SER A 18 -77.17 -82.54 -63.10
N ARG A 19 -76.68 -83.58 -62.41
CA ARG A 19 -75.32 -83.66 -61.87
C ARG A 19 -74.59 -84.88 -62.41
N SER A 20 -74.08 -84.76 -63.63
CA SER A 20 -73.47 -85.86 -64.40
C SER A 20 -72.22 -86.46 -63.74
N SER A 21 -71.41 -85.66 -63.04
CA SER A 21 -70.23 -86.11 -62.32
C SER A 21 -70.57 -86.93 -61.07
N GLU A 22 -71.51 -86.46 -60.26
CA GLU A 22 -72.01 -87.16 -59.06
C GLU A 22 -72.73 -88.48 -59.44
N LYS A 23 -73.47 -88.47 -60.56
CA LYS A 23 -74.13 -89.67 -61.12
C LYS A 23 -73.14 -90.79 -61.47
N ALA A 24 -71.96 -90.45 -62.00
CA ALA A 24 -70.94 -91.44 -62.38
C ALA A 24 -70.26 -92.07 -61.16
N THR A 25 -70.01 -91.27 -60.12
CA THR A 25 -69.35 -91.74 -58.88
C THR A 25 -70.23 -92.64 -58.02
N PHE A 26 -71.56 -92.51 -58.12
CA PHE A 26 -72.50 -93.24 -57.26
C PHE A 26 -73.13 -94.49 -57.92
N ARG A 27 -72.76 -94.84 -59.16
CA ARG A 27 -73.42 -95.88 -59.97
C ARG A 27 -73.35 -97.32 -59.41
N ASN A 28 -72.34 -97.62 -58.58
CA ASN A 28 -72.09 -98.97 -58.04
C ASN A 28 -72.19 -99.02 -56.50
N MET A 29 -72.74 -97.98 -55.86
CA MET A 29 -72.90 -97.92 -54.40
C MET A 29 -74.38 -98.11 -54.03
N PRO A 30 -74.69 -98.82 -52.93
CA PRO A 30 -76.06 -98.89 -52.45
C PRO A 30 -76.55 -97.48 -52.08
N VAL A 31 -77.84 -97.21 -52.26
CA VAL A 31 -78.44 -95.87 -52.07
C VAL A 31 -78.14 -95.31 -50.67
N LYS A 32 -78.06 -96.18 -49.66
CA LYS A 32 -77.74 -95.81 -48.27
C LYS A 32 -76.36 -95.15 -48.14
N ASP A 33 -75.36 -95.65 -48.85
CA ASP A 33 -73.99 -95.11 -48.78
C ASP A 33 -73.90 -93.80 -49.58
N VAL A 34 -74.65 -93.67 -50.68
CA VAL A 34 -74.75 -92.42 -51.45
C VAL A 34 -75.37 -91.30 -50.62
N VAL A 35 -76.44 -91.60 -49.87
CA VAL A 35 -77.03 -90.66 -48.90
C VAL A 35 -76.01 -90.27 -47.83
N GLN A 36 -75.26 -91.23 -47.28
CA GLN A 36 -74.23 -90.94 -46.28
C GLN A 36 -73.11 -90.03 -46.81
N VAL A 37 -72.66 -90.22 -48.05
CA VAL A 37 -71.65 -89.36 -48.71
C VAL A 37 -72.20 -87.96 -48.99
N LEU A 38 -73.45 -87.85 -49.47
CA LEU A 38 -74.11 -86.57 -49.66
C LEU A 38 -74.30 -85.83 -48.33
N ASP A 39 -74.73 -86.52 -47.29
CA ASP A 39 -74.87 -85.97 -45.95
C ASP A 39 -73.51 -85.49 -45.41
N GLN A 40 -72.44 -86.24 -45.67
CA GLN A 40 -71.09 -85.82 -45.32
C GLN A 40 -70.68 -84.55 -46.08
N SER A 41 -70.97 -84.48 -47.38
CA SER A 41 -70.72 -83.29 -48.23
C SER A 41 -71.52 -82.07 -47.77
N VAL A 42 -72.78 -82.25 -47.36
CA VAL A 42 -73.60 -81.18 -46.79
C VAL A 42 -73.04 -80.72 -45.45
N ARG A 43 -72.63 -81.65 -44.57
CA ARG A 43 -71.94 -81.33 -43.32
C ARG A 43 -70.66 -80.54 -43.56
N ASP A 44 -69.85 -80.92 -44.55
CA ASP A 44 -68.59 -80.24 -44.87
C ASP A 44 -68.82 -78.85 -45.47
N LYS A 45 -69.81 -78.69 -46.36
CA LYS A 45 -70.23 -77.38 -46.87
C LYS A 45 -70.80 -76.49 -45.76
N MET A 46 -71.56 -77.05 -44.82
CA MET A 46 -72.10 -76.31 -43.67
C MET A 46 -70.98 -75.88 -42.72
N LYS A 47 -69.99 -76.74 -42.45
CA LYS A 47 -68.79 -76.37 -41.71
C LYS A 47 -68.05 -75.23 -42.40
N LYS A 48 -67.84 -75.30 -43.72
CA LYS A 48 -67.19 -74.24 -44.51
C LYS A 48 -68.00 -72.93 -44.48
N LEU A 49 -69.32 -73.00 -44.52
CA LEU A 49 -70.18 -71.82 -44.40
C LEU A 49 -70.10 -71.21 -43.00
N ASN A 50 -70.08 -72.04 -41.95
CA ASN A 50 -69.96 -71.60 -40.57
C ASN A 50 -68.58 -70.97 -40.30
N THR A 51 -67.49 -71.53 -40.83
CA THR A 51 -66.16 -70.92 -40.72
C THR A 51 -66.12 -69.57 -41.43
N LEU A 52 -66.68 -69.47 -42.65
CA LEU A 52 -66.77 -68.20 -43.37
C LEU A 52 -67.61 -67.17 -42.60
N LYS A 53 -68.78 -67.56 -42.07
CA LYS A 53 -69.63 -66.67 -41.26
C LYS A 53 -68.89 -66.17 -40.01
N HIS A 54 -68.18 -67.05 -39.33
CA HIS A 54 -67.36 -66.68 -38.17
C HIS A 54 -66.29 -65.66 -38.58
N VAL A 55 -65.49 -65.96 -39.61
CA VAL A 55 -64.45 -65.04 -40.11
C VAL A 55 -65.02 -63.68 -40.50
N THR A 56 -66.15 -63.64 -41.20
CA THR A 56 -66.81 -62.37 -41.56
C THR A 56 -67.31 -61.63 -40.32
N ASN A 57 -67.85 -62.33 -39.33
CA ASN A 57 -68.32 -61.68 -38.11
C ASN A 57 -67.17 -61.14 -37.27
N THR A 58 -66.07 -61.88 -37.14
CA THR A 58 -64.84 -61.40 -36.48
C THR A 58 -64.32 -60.15 -37.18
N LYS A 59 -64.18 -60.16 -38.51
CA LYS A 59 -63.76 -58.97 -39.27
C LYS A 59 -64.70 -57.78 -39.09
N ARG A 60 -66.02 -58.02 -39.07
CA ARG A 60 -67.02 -56.97 -38.82
C ARG A 60 -66.88 -56.39 -37.41
N GLN A 61 -66.60 -57.22 -36.42
CA GLN A 61 -66.40 -56.78 -35.06
C GLN A 61 -65.10 -55.95 -34.93
N CYS A 62 -63.99 -56.42 -35.51
CA CYS A 62 -62.75 -55.64 -35.57
C CYS A 62 -62.97 -54.28 -36.27
N LEU A 63 -63.76 -54.22 -37.34
CA LEU A 63 -64.09 -52.94 -37.99
C LEU A 63 -64.91 -52.01 -37.10
N LYS A 64 -65.84 -52.55 -36.29
CA LYS A 64 -66.60 -51.74 -35.33
C LYS A 64 -65.69 -51.20 -34.23
N GLU A 65 -64.82 -52.04 -33.68
CA GLU A 65 -63.83 -51.67 -32.65
C GLU A 65 -62.89 -50.57 -33.19
N LEU A 66 -62.34 -50.75 -34.39
CA LEU A 66 -61.47 -49.75 -35.02
C LEU A 66 -62.22 -48.45 -35.31
N ASN A 67 -63.49 -48.53 -35.73
CA ASN A 67 -64.30 -47.33 -35.95
C ASN A 67 -64.65 -46.62 -34.64
N THR A 68 -64.85 -47.35 -33.53
CA THR A 68 -65.01 -46.71 -32.21
C THR A 68 -63.73 -46.04 -31.76
N GLU A 69 -62.57 -46.68 -31.92
CA GLU A 69 -61.26 -46.08 -31.60
C GLU A 69 -61.02 -44.82 -32.42
N TYR A 70 -61.26 -44.87 -33.73
CA TYR A 70 -61.13 -43.71 -34.61
C TYR A 70 -62.03 -42.54 -34.19
N ASN A 71 -63.30 -42.81 -33.84
CA ASN A 71 -64.20 -41.75 -33.39
C ASN A 71 -63.80 -41.20 -32.02
N THR A 72 -63.28 -42.02 -31.09
CA THR A 72 -62.73 -41.51 -29.83
C THR A 72 -61.52 -40.61 -30.06
N LEU A 73 -60.57 -41.00 -30.92
CA LEU A 73 -59.41 -40.18 -31.26
C LEU A 73 -59.81 -38.87 -31.95
N LYS A 74 -60.83 -38.90 -32.82
CA LYS A 74 -61.31 -37.71 -33.53
C LYS A 74 -62.03 -36.71 -32.62
N THR A 75 -62.67 -37.17 -31.55
CA THR A 75 -63.47 -36.31 -30.66
C THR A 75 -62.66 -35.72 -29.50
N HIS A 76 -61.49 -36.28 -29.19
CA HIS A 76 -60.65 -35.86 -28.05
C HIS A 76 -59.34 -35.09 -28.33
N PRO A 77 -58.98 -34.64 -29.56
CA PRO A 77 -57.71 -33.95 -29.76
C PRO A 77 -57.66 -32.57 -29.07
N ASP A 78 -58.79 -31.85 -29.00
CA ASP A 78 -58.84 -30.50 -28.40
C ASP A 78 -58.66 -30.51 -26.87
N LEU A 79 -59.19 -31.52 -26.17
CA LEU A 79 -59.14 -31.54 -24.70
C LEU A 79 -57.76 -31.99 -24.17
N GLN A 80 -57.10 -32.90 -24.88
CA GLN A 80 -55.76 -33.36 -24.54
C GLN A 80 -54.73 -32.26 -24.83
N THR A 81 -54.83 -31.61 -26.00
CA THR A 81 -53.98 -30.48 -26.37
C THR A 81 -54.18 -29.31 -25.40
N ALA A 82 -55.42 -28.99 -25.01
CA ALA A 82 -55.67 -27.94 -24.01
C ALA A 82 -55.05 -28.24 -22.64
N ARG A 83 -55.10 -29.49 -22.17
CA ARG A 83 -54.45 -29.92 -20.91
C ARG A 83 -52.93 -29.84 -20.99
N GLU A 84 -52.36 -30.20 -22.13
CA GLU A 84 -50.92 -30.09 -22.36
C GLU A 84 -50.47 -28.63 -22.41
N VAL A 85 -51.24 -27.76 -23.07
CA VAL A 85 -51.01 -26.30 -23.08
C VAL A 85 -51.10 -25.71 -21.67
N THR A 86 -52.09 -26.12 -20.86
CA THR A 86 -52.18 -25.65 -19.46
C THR A 86 -50.95 -26.08 -18.64
N LYS A 87 -50.47 -27.32 -18.81
CA LYS A 87 -49.26 -27.79 -18.14
C LYS A 87 -48.01 -27.05 -18.60
N ILE A 88 -47.91 -26.69 -19.88
CA ILE A 88 -46.81 -25.88 -20.40
C ILE A 88 -46.80 -24.51 -19.72
N ILE A 89 -47.95 -23.83 -19.66
CA ILE A 89 -48.07 -22.52 -18.98
C ILE A 89 -47.70 -22.62 -17.49
N GLU A 90 -48.16 -23.68 -16.79
CA GLU A 90 -47.79 -23.90 -15.39
C GLU A 90 -46.29 -24.12 -15.20
N ILE A 91 -45.65 -24.86 -16.11
CA ILE A 91 -44.19 -25.09 -16.07
C ILE A 91 -43.44 -23.80 -16.40
N GLU A 92 -43.90 -23.03 -17.39
CA GLU A 92 -43.33 -21.73 -17.75
C GLU A 92 -43.38 -20.76 -16.57
N ASN A 93 -44.55 -20.61 -15.92
CA ASN A 93 -44.69 -19.78 -14.72
C ASN A 93 -43.76 -20.23 -13.58
N ARG A 94 -43.61 -21.54 -13.37
CA ARG A 94 -42.69 -22.07 -12.36
C ARG A 94 -41.23 -21.82 -12.71
N VAL A 95 -40.89 -21.85 -13.99
CA VAL A 95 -39.53 -21.53 -14.48
C VAL A 95 -39.25 -20.04 -14.30
N GLU A 96 -40.19 -19.17 -14.64
CA GLU A 96 -40.07 -17.72 -14.40
C GLU A 96 -39.92 -17.40 -12.91
N GLU A 97 -40.73 -18.02 -12.04
CA GLU A 97 -40.62 -17.86 -10.59
C GLU A 97 -39.24 -18.31 -10.07
N ALA A 98 -38.73 -19.44 -10.57
CA ALA A 98 -37.39 -19.92 -10.23
C ALA A 98 -36.30 -18.96 -10.73
N GLN A 99 -36.44 -18.42 -11.94
CA GLN A 99 -35.50 -17.45 -12.50
C GLN A 99 -35.47 -16.14 -11.69
N LEU A 100 -36.62 -15.60 -11.29
CA LEU A 100 -36.70 -14.42 -10.43
C LEU A 100 -36.02 -14.67 -9.07
N LYS A 101 -36.29 -15.82 -8.44
CA LYS A 101 -35.62 -16.23 -7.20
C LYS A 101 -34.11 -16.35 -7.36
N CYS A 102 -33.63 -16.88 -8.49
CA CYS A 102 -32.20 -16.94 -8.79
C CYS A 102 -31.60 -15.55 -8.95
N GLN A 103 -32.26 -14.63 -9.65
CA GLN A 103 -31.79 -13.25 -9.82
C GLN A 103 -31.74 -12.49 -8.48
N GLU A 104 -32.76 -12.66 -7.63
CA GLU A 104 -32.79 -12.09 -6.28
C GLU A 104 -31.64 -12.66 -5.43
N ALA A 105 -31.43 -13.97 -5.46
CA ALA A 105 -30.33 -14.62 -4.74
C ALA A 105 -28.96 -14.13 -5.25
N GLU A 106 -28.79 -13.94 -6.56
CA GLU A 106 -27.58 -13.36 -7.14
C GLU A 106 -27.35 -11.91 -6.69
N HIS A 107 -28.41 -11.10 -6.65
CA HIS A 107 -28.32 -9.72 -6.16
C HIS A 107 -27.91 -9.66 -4.69
N ILE A 108 -28.51 -10.52 -3.85
CA ILE A 108 -28.16 -10.67 -2.44
C ILE A 108 -26.72 -11.15 -2.30
N MET A 109 -26.29 -12.15 -3.07
CA MET A 109 -24.92 -12.67 -3.06
C MET A 109 -23.91 -11.60 -3.45
N LYS A 110 -24.17 -10.83 -4.51
CA LYS A 110 -23.32 -9.69 -4.91
C LYS A 110 -23.19 -8.66 -3.79
N SER A 111 -24.29 -8.40 -3.06
CA SER A 111 -24.28 -7.50 -1.91
C SER A 111 -23.43 -8.04 -0.75
N TYR A 112 -23.56 -9.33 -0.41
CA TYR A 112 -22.71 -9.97 0.59
C TYR A 112 -21.23 -10.04 0.18
N GLN A 113 -20.94 -10.25 -1.11
CA GLN A 113 -19.56 -10.21 -1.61
C GLN A 113 -18.94 -8.82 -1.48
N LYS A 114 -19.70 -7.76 -1.77
CA LYS A 114 -19.27 -6.37 -1.52
C LYS A 114 -19.00 -6.11 -0.04
N LEU A 115 -19.93 -6.53 0.84
CA LEU A 115 -19.78 -6.39 2.28
C LEU A 115 -18.55 -7.16 2.78
N LYS A 116 -18.35 -8.40 2.32
CA LYS A 116 -17.17 -9.20 2.65
C LYS A 116 -15.89 -8.50 2.21
N LYS A 117 -15.84 -7.97 0.99
CA LYS A 117 -14.67 -7.24 0.48
C LYS A 117 -14.38 -6.02 1.36
N HIS A 118 -15.38 -5.24 1.72
CA HIS A 118 -15.22 -4.09 2.60
C HIS A 118 -14.70 -4.49 3.98
N LEU A 119 -15.27 -5.52 4.61
CA LEU A 119 -14.80 -6.02 5.90
C LEU A 119 -13.38 -6.60 5.82
N GLN A 120 -13.01 -7.22 4.71
CA GLN A 120 -11.64 -7.68 4.48
C GLN A 120 -10.67 -6.50 4.36
N GLU A 121 -11.02 -5.46 3.60
CA GLU A 121 -10.24 -4.23 3.49
C GLU A 121 -10.08 -3.55 4.85
N GLU A 122 -11.16 -3.43 5.64
CA GLU A 122 -11.12 -2.88 6.99
C GLU A 122 -10.28 -3.73 7.95
N SER A 123 -10.36 -5.06 7.83
CA SER A 123 -9.57 -5.97 8.66
C SER A 123 -8.05 -5.79 8.49
N LEU A 124 -7.62 -5.39 7.29
CA LEU A 124 -6.21 -5.11 7.00
C LEU A 124 -5.74 -3.80 7.66
N LEU A 125 -6.65 -2.88 7.99
CA LEU A 125 -6.34 -1.58 8.59
C LEU A 125 -6.25 -1.63 10.12
N PHE A 126 -6.82 -2.65 10.77
CA PHE A 126 -6.79 -2.74 12.23
C PHE A 126 -5.37 -2.88 12.78
N GLN A 127 -4.51 -3.71 12.18
CA GLN A 127 -3.14 -3.89 12.68
C GLN A 127 -2.30 -2.61 12.55
N PRO A 128 -2.24 -1.93 11.39
CA PRO A 128 -1.55 -0.64 11.29
C PRO A 128 -2.05 0.42 12.28
N HIS A 129 -3.37 0.49 12.51
CA HIS A 129 -3.93 1.45 13.46
C HIS A 129 -3.55 1.13 14.91
N LEU A 130 -3.52 -0.15 15.27
CA LEU A 130 -3.02 -0.59 16.57
C LEU A 130 -1.53 -0.26 16.72
N ASP A 131 -0.72 -0.53 15.71
CA ASP A 131 0.72 -0.23 15.73
C ASP A 131 0.98 1.29 15.88
N GLU A 132 0.19 2.13 15.20
CA GLU A 132 0.24 3.60 15.34
C GLU A 132 -0.11 4.05 16.76
N MET A 133 -1.21 3.52 17.32
CA MET A 133 -1.60 3.79 18.70
C MET A 133 -0.54 3.32 19.71
N GLU A 134 0.05 2.15 19.50
CA GLU A 134 1.13 1.62 20.34
C GLU A 134 2.38 2.51 20.28
N CYS A 135 2.77 2.96 19.08
CA CYS A 135 3.87 3.90 18.89
C CYS A 135 3.62 5.22 19.64
N GLU A 136 2.40 5.75 19.55
CA GLU A 136 2.03 6.99 20.24
C GLU A 136 2.04 6.82 21.77
N VAL A 137 1.56 5.69 22.29
CA VAL A 137 1.65 5.36 23.72
C VAL A 137 3.10 5.27 24.18
N ILE A 138 3.99 4.66 23.39
CA ILE A 138 5.42 4.57 23.69
C ILE A 138 6.05 5.97 23.71
N ARG A 139 5.73 6.82 22.71
CA ARG A 139 6.20 8.20 22.62
C ARG A 139 5.77 9.01 23.85
N GLN A 140 4.49 8.96 24.22
CA GLN A 140 3.96 9.66 25.39
C GLN A 140 4.59 9.16 26.71
N LYS A 141 4.84 7.84 26.83
CA LYS A 141 5.55 7.29 27.99
C LYS A 141 7.00 7.76 28.08
N GLN A 142 7.68 7.97 26.95
CA GLN A 142 9.03 8.55 26.93
C GLN A 142 8.98 10.02 27.34
N GLU A 143 8.07 10.80 26.76
CA GLU A 143 7.87 12.22 27.08
C GLU A 143 7.54 12.43 28.57
N LEU A 144 6.71 11.57 29.15
CA LEU A 144 6.40 11.59 30.58
C LEU A 144 7.65 11.31 31.43
N ARG A 145 8.48 10.34 31.06
CA ARG A 145 9.74 10.04 31.76
C ARG A 145 10.71 11.21 31.70
N ASP A 146 10.83 11.86 30.56
CA ASP A 146 11.70 13.02 30.37
C ASP A 146 11.21 14.21 31.20
N LEU A 147 9.89 14.44 31.23
CA LEU A 147 9.29 15.49 32.06
C LEU A 147 9.45 15.22 33.56
N GLN A 148 9.33 13.95 33.99
CA GLN A 148 9.60 13.56 35.37
C GLN A 148 11.06 13.80 35.76
N LEU A 149 12.01 13.47 34.88
CA LEU A 149 13.42 13.74 35.09
C LEU A 149 13.68 15.24 35.19
N MET A 150 13.09 16.04 34.29
CA MET A 150 13.19 17.50 34.34
C MET A 150 12.62 18.07 35.64
N ASN A 151 11.46 17.59 36.09
CA ASN A 151 10.85 18.03 37.34
C ASN A 151 11.70 17.67 38.57
N ASN A 152 12.27 16.47 38.60
CA ASN A 152 13.18 16.04 39.66
C ASN A 152 14.43 16.93 39.70
N ASN A 153 15.03 17.21 38.55
CA ASN A 153 16.18 18.11 38.45
C ASN A 153 15.83 19.54 38.91
N ALA A 154 14.64 20.05 38.51
CA ALA A 154 14.16 21.36 38.95
C ALA A 154 13.92 21.41 40.47
N HIS A 155 13.39 20.33 41.06
CA HIS A 155 13.23 20.20 42.52
C HIS A 155 14.57 20.17 43.24
N GLN A 156 15.53 19.38 42.74
CA GLN A 156 16.88 19.33 43.31
C GLN A 156 17.58 20.70 43.23
N ALA A 157 17.50 21.38 42.08
CA ALA A 157 18.06 22.72 41.90
C ALA A 157 17.42 23.75 42.86
N LYS A 158 16.09 23.67 43.05
CA LYS A 158 15.38 24.52 44.01
C LYS A 158 15.83 24.26 45.45
N GLU A 159 15.91 23.01 45.88
CA GLU A 159 16.35 22.69 47.23
C GLU A 159 17.83 23.06 47.46
N ALA A 160 18.69 22.85 46.47
CA ALA A 160 20.08 23.30 46.51
C ALA A 160 20.18 24.83 46.66
N ALA A 161 19.43 25.59 45.85
CA ALA A 161 19.38 27.05 45.95
C ALA A 161 18.82 27.53 47.30
N LYS A 162 17.86 26.81 47.87
CA LYS A 162 17.29 27.12 49.19
C LYS A 162 18.29 26.87 50.32
N VAL A 163 19.05 25.77 50.25
CA VAL A 163 20.13 25.47 51.19
C VAL A 163 21.23 26.53 51.11
N GLU A 164 21.66 26.89 49.90
CA GLU A 164 22.65 27.95 49.70
C GLU A 164 22.15 29.31 50.21
N LEU A 165 20.88 29.65 49.97
CA LEU A 165 20.30 30.88 50.52
C LEU A 165 20.30 30.86 52.06
N GLN A 166 20.08 29.70 52.69
CA GLN A 166 20.10 29.57 54.14
C GLN A 166 21.52 29.68 54.71
N SER A 167 22.52 29.05 54.08
CA SER A 167 23.93 29.16 54.49
C SER A 167 24.42 30.61 54.40
N GLN A 168 24.14 31.28 53.28
CA GLN A 168 24.48 32.70 53.07
C GLN A 168 23.79 33.62 54.08
N LYS A 169 22.51 33.39 54.39
CA LYS A 169 21.79 34.15 55.44
C LYS A 169 22.44 33.97 56.81
N SER A 170 22.84 32.74 57.17
CA SER A 170 23.53 32.47 58.44
C SER A 170 24.90 33.15 58.51
N LEU A 171 25.65 33.11 57.41
CA LEU A 171 26.94 33.79 57.28
C LEU A 171 26.80 35.30 57.49
N VAL A 172 25.92 35.96 56.71
CA VAL A 172 25.65 37.40 56.84
C VAL A 172 25.19 37.78 58.24
N TYR A 173 24.37 36.92 58.89
CA TYR A 173 23.95 37.15 60.27
C TYR A 173 25.14 37.11 61.25
N SER A 174 26.03 36.12 61.12
CA SER A 174 27.23 35.98 61.95
C SER A 174 28.20 37.15 61.75
N GLU A 175 28.45 37.57 60.51
CA GLU A 175 29.29 38.73 60.18
C GLU A 175 28.70 40.02 60.75
N LYS A 176 27.38 40.22 60.65
CA LYS A 176 26.70 41.38 61.24
C LYS A 176 26.85 41.40 62.76
N LYS A 177 26.77 40.23 63.41
CA LYS A 177 26.98 40.09 64.85
C LYS A 177 28.42 40.44 65.23
N GLU A 178 29.40 39.89 64.50
CA GLU A 178 30.82 40.18 64.72
C GLU A 178 31.14 41.67 64.50
N ARG A 179 30.63 42.28 63.42
CA ARG A 179 30.78 43.71 63.14
C ARG A 179 30.16 44.56 64.25
N LYS A 180 29.01 44.16 64.80
CA LYS A 180 28.39 44.84 65.95
C LYS A 180 29.25 44.70 67.21
N HIS A 181 29.85 43.54 67.45
CA HIS A 181 30.80 43.35 68.56
C HIS A 181 32.02 44.26 68.41
N LYS A 182 32.66 44.29 67.23
CA LYS A 182 33.80 45.17 66.93
C LYS A 182 33.42 46.65 67.10
N LEU A 183 32.28 47.07 66.56
CA LEU A 183 31.80 48.45 66.69
C LEU A 183 31.56 48.84 68.16
N ASN A 184 30.93 47.96 68.95
CA ASN A 184 30.73 48.21 70.37
C ASN A 184 32.05 48.28 71.14
N HIS A 185 33.02 47.43 70.79
CA HIS A 185 34.36 47.49 71.37
C HIS A 185 35.04 48.84 71.09
N TYR A 186 35.03 49.31 69.84
CA TYR A 186 35.57 50.63 69.49
C TYR A 186 34.82 51.78 70.16
N LYS A 187 33.49 51.68 70.31
CA LYS A 187 32.72 52.68 71.07
C LYS A 187 33.16 52.76 72.53
N LYS A 188 33.39 51.61 73.19
CA LYS A 188 33.90 51.57 74.57
C LYS A 188 35.27 52.23 74.68
N LEU A 189 36.22 51.86 73.82
CA LEU A 189 37.55 52.47 73.80
C LEU A 189 37.49 53.98 73.57
N ALA A 190 36.63 54.45 72.66
CA ALA A 190 36.45 55.89 72.42
C ALA A 190 35.82 56.61 73.62
N GLU A 191 34.89 55.97 74.33
CA GLU A 191 34.28 56.51 75.54
C GLU A 191 35.27 56.54 76.72
N GLU A 192 36.09 55.50 76.88
CA GLU A 192 37.22 55.45 77.82
C GLU A 192 38.24 56.55 77.52
N GLN A 193 38.66 56.72 76.26
CA GLN A 193 39.55 57.81 75.85
C GLN A 193 38.94 59.19 76.14
N LYS A 194 37.64 59.39 75.90
CA LYS A 194 36.95 60.64 76.24
C LYS A 194 36.96 60.91 77.74
N ILE A 195 36.69 59.89 78.57
CA ILE A 195 36.74 60.00 80.03
C ILE A 195 38.17 60.30 80.48
N GLN A 196 39.17 59.69 79.84
CA GLN A 196 40.58 59.90 80.14
C GLN A 196 41.03 61.31 79.73
N THR A 197 40.67 61.83 78.56
CA THR A 197 40.96 63.22 78.18
C THR A 197 40.23 64.23 79.07
N ASP A 198 38.99 63.96 79.49
CA ASP A 198 38.23 64.80 80.45
C ASP A 198 38.82 64.72 81.89
N SER A 199 39.51 63.62 82.23
CA SER A 199 40.26 63.45 83.48
C SER A 199 41.66 64.05 83.42
N GLU A 200 42.34 63.96 82.28
CA GLU A 200 43.67 64.53 82.00
C GLU A 200 43.57 66.05 81.84
N GLU A 201 42.50 66.60 81.24
CA GLU A 201 42.21 68.05 81.28
C GLU A 201 42.05 68.59 82.72
N ARG A 202 41.75 67.72 83.71
CA ARG A 202 41.71 68.06 85.14
C ARG A 202 43.03 67.80 85.88
N GLN A 203 44.01 67.15 85.26
CA GLN A 203 45.31 66.82 85.86
C GLN A 203 46.42 66.84 84.80
N MET A 204 46.93 68.03 84.44
CA MET A 204 48.21 68.15 83.74
C MET A 204 49.24 68.89 84.62
N VAL A 205 50.18 68.13 85.18
CA VAL A 205 51.54 68.57 85.50
C VAL A 205 52.51 67.58 84.81
N PRO A 206 53.48 68.03 84.01
CA PRO A 206 54.42 67.13 83.32
C PRO A 206 55.72 66.95 84.11
N LEU A 207 56.24 65.72 84.21
CA LEU A 207 57.65 65.51 84.51
C LEU A 207 58.27 64.30 83.79
N HIS A 208 59.52 64.53 83.47
CA HIS A 208 60.52 63.91 82.60
C HIS A 208 61.21 62.68 83.21
N THR A 209 62.20 62.14 82.48
CA THR A 209 63.48 61.47 82.88
C THR A 209 63.56 59.99 82.46
N ASP A 210 64.39 59.57 81.48
CA ASP A 210 65.86 59.24 81.54
C ASP A 210 66.16 58.04 82.49
N GLU A 211 67.10 57.10 82.32
CA GLU A 211 68.42 57.03 81.67
C GLU A 211 68.91 55.55 81.68
N LEU A 212 69.70 55.18 80.66
CA LEU A 212 70.98 54.44 80.68
C LEU A 212 71.20 53.10 81.44
N ASN A 213 71.68 52.13 80.65
CA ASN A 213 72.96 51.41 80.77
C ASN A 213 73.34 50.68 82.07
N SER A 214 73.75 49.40 81.97
CA SER A 214 74.86 48.84 82.76
C SER A 214 75.41 47.56 82.13
N GLU A 215 76.67 47.69 81.74
CA GLU A 215 77.64 46.68 81.37
C GLU A 215 78.13 45.95 82.63
N ALA A 216 78.32 44.62 82.58
CA ALA A 216 79.07 43.89 83.60
C ALA A 216 79.80 42.69 82.96
N GLN A 217 81.06 42.57 83.36
CA GLN A 217 82.13 41.77 82.76
C GLN A 217 82.19 40.31 83.25
N HIS A 218 82.87 39.49 82.43
CA HIS A 218 83.85 38.42 82.73
C HIS A 218 83.53 37.21 83.63
N ASP A 219 83.77 35.99 83.10
CA ASP A 219 84.84 35.03 83.49
C ASP A 219 84.80 33.79 82.56
N VAL A 220 85.85 33.39 81.82
CA VAL A 220 87.11 32.66 82.14
C VAL A 220 86.98 31.11 82.13
N THR A 221 87.42 30.52 80.99
CA THR A 221 88.39 29.39 80.79
C THR A 221 87.99 27.90 80.97
N GLU A 222 88.69 27.06 80.17
CA GLU A 222 88.87 25.58 80.15
C GLU A 222 87.88 24.84 79.20
N GLU A 223 88.26 23.95 78.27
CA GLU A 223 89.42 23.06 78.10
C GLU A 223 89.42 22.48 76.66
N GLY A 224 90.60 22.05 76.19
CA GLY A 224 90.86 21.62 74.81
C GLY A 224 90.31 20.24 74.42
N GLU A 225 90.32 20.03 73.09
CA GLU A 225 89.88 18.88 72.28
C GLU A 225 88.45 18.93 71.70
N ASN A 226 87.52 19.67 72.30
CA ASN A 226 86.25 20.03 71.62
C ASN A 226 86.40 21.23 70.67
N ASP A 227 87.47 22.01 70.80
CA ASP A 227 87.60 23.31 70.15
C ASP A 227 87.73 23.25 68.62
N LYS A 228 88.31 22.18 68.07
CA LYS A 228 88.43 22.02 66.60
C LYS A 228 87.13 21.56 65.97
N THR A 229 86.38 20.69 66.63
CA THR A 229 85.04 20.29 66.18
C THR A 229 84.06 21.44 66.36
N VAL A 230 84.16 22.19 67.46
CA VAL A 230 83.40 23.42 67.68
C VAL A 230 83.75 24.45 66.62
N PHE A 231 85.01 24.71 66.28
CA PHE A 231 85.38 25.61 65.17
C PHE A 231 84.84 25.16 63.81
N VAL A 232 84.83 23.85 63.52
CA VAL A 232 84.27 23.34 62.25
C VAL A 232 82.74 23.45 62.23
N PHE A 233 82.07 23.20 63.35
CA PHE A 233 80.63 23.42 63.47
C PHE A 233 80.31 24.92 63.43
N GLU A 234 81.09 25.77 64.08
CA GLU A 234 80.92 27.22 64.14
C GLU A 234 81.17 27.88 62.77
N ASP A 235 82.20 27.45 62.03
CA ASP A 235 82.43 27.84 60.63
C ASP A 235 81.30 27.34 59.69
N ALA A 236 80.77 26.13 59.93
CA ALA A 236 79.61 25.65 59.18
C ALA A 236 78.34 26.44 59.53
N PHE A 237 78.17 26.84 60.79
CA PHE A 237 77.07 27.67 61.27
C PHE A 237 77.16 29.09 60.71
N GLU A 238 78.35 29.69 60.71
CA GLU A 238 78.60 31.03 60.15
C GLU A 238 78.33 31.05 58.64
N ARG A 239 78.72 29.99 57.92
CA ARG A 239 78.36 29.83 56.50
C ARG A 239 76.85 29.67 56.28
N ILE A 240 76.14 29.01 57.19
CA ILE A 240 74.69 28.85 57.10
C ILE A 240 73.98 30.16 57.43
N THR A 241 74.38 30.87 58.48
CA THR A 241 73.81 32.18 58.86
C THR A 241 74.10 33.24 57.81
N GLU A 242 75.28 33.25 57.19
CA GLU A 242 75.62 34.13 56.07
C GLU A 242 74.79 33.81 54.81
N ALA A 243 74.64 32.54 54.45
CA ALA A 243 73.85 32.12 53.29
C ALA A 243 72.33 32.33 53.49
N THR A 244 71.85 32.25 54.72
CA THR A 244 70.43 32.48 55.06
C THR A 244 70.13 33.94 55.44
N GLY A 245 71.16 34.74 55.75
CA GLY A 245 71.07 36.15 56.11
C GLY A 245 70.49 36.40 57.52
N VAL A 246 70.62 35.44 58.43
CA VAL A 246 69.91 35.42 59.71
C VAL A 246 70.89 35.46 60.88
N THR A 247 70.65 36.31 61.88
CA THR A 247 71.54 36.54 63.02
C THR A 247 71.34 35.58 64.20
N ASP A 248 70.18 34.92 64.31
CA ASP A 248 69.87 34.00 65.41
C ASP A 248 69.74 32.54 64.94
N THR A 249 70.36 31.63 65.69
CA THR A 249 70.37 30.18 65.42
C THR A 249 68.97 29.56 65.41
N GLN A 250 68.06 30.05 66.27
CA GLN A 250 66.68 29.55 66.32
C GLN A 250 65.87 30.01 65.11
N GLU A 251 66.17 31.20 64.57
CA GLU A 251 65.51 31.74 63.39
C GLU A 251 65.91 30.97 62.11
N VAL A 252 67.16 30.51 62.01
CA VAL A 252 67.60 29.57 60.96
C VAL A 252 66.78 28.28 61.00
N VAL A 253 66.61 27.66 62.17
CA VAL A 253 65.84 26.41 62.32
C VAL A 253 64.37 26.63 61.93
N ASN A 254 63.74 27.71 62.39
CA ASN A 254 62.34 28.03 62.07
C ASN A 254 62.14 28.27 60.56
N ARG A 255 63.12 28.90 59.89
CA ARG A 255 63.07 29.13 58.43
C ARG A 255 63.23 27.82 57.64
N PHE A 256 64.09 26.91 58.09
CA PHE A 256 64.19 25.57 57.51
C PHE A 256 62.91 24.76 57.70
N LEU A 257 62.31 24.78 58.89
CA LEU A 257 61.06 24.08 59.16
C LEU A 257 59.92 24.62 58.28
N SER A 258 59.73 25.94 58.23
CA SER A 258 58.70 26.56 57.37
C SER A 258 58.96 26.34 55.88
N GLN A 259 60.23 26.29 55.44
CA GLN A 259 60.59 25.95 54.07
C GLN A 259 60.31 24.47 53.74
N CYS A 260 60.57 23.55 54.67
CA CYS A 260 60.20 22.14 54.55
C CYS A 260 58.69 21.96 54.47
N ASP A 261 57.91 22.66 55.30
CA ASP A 261 56.44 22.64 55.26
C ASP A 261 55.93 23.18 53.93
N THR A 262 56.49 24.30 53.46
CA THR A 262 56.15 24.90 52.16
C THR A 262 56.50 23.97 51.00
N HIS A 263 57.66 23.30 51.05
CA HIS A 263 58.07 22.31 50.05
C HIS A 263 57.10 21.13 50.02
N THR A 264 56.78 20.58 51.19
CA THR A 264 55.85 19.44 51.31
C THR A 264 54.47 19.80 50.75
N HIS A 265 53.98 21.01 51.05
CA HIS A 265 52.71 21.50 50.52
C HIS A 265 52.75 21.69 48.99
N LEU A 266 53.82 22.27 48.44
CA LEU A 266 54.01 22.43 46.99
C LEU A 266 54.10 21.08 46.28
N GLU A 267 54.79 20.11 46.88
CA GLU A 267 54.89 18.76 46.34
C GLU A 267 53.54 18.06 46.34
N GLN A 268 52.75 18.21 47.40
CA GLN A 268 51.37 17.70 47.45
C GLN A 268 50.47 18.37 46.40
N MET A 269 50.58 19.69 46.22
CA MET A 269 49.83 20.42 45.19
C MET A 269 50.24 20.00 43.78
N LYS A 270 51.52 19.77 43.53
CA LYS A 270 52.03 19.22 42.26
C LYS A 270 51.40 17.85 42.00
N LEU A 271 51.43 16.96 42.98
CA LEU A 271 50.91 15.59 42.85
C LEU A 271 49.39 15.59 42.62
N GLN A 272 48.66 16.48 43.31
CA GLN A 272 47.23 16.65 43.13
C GLN A 272 46.90 17.19 41.72
N ASN A 273 47.64 18.18 41.23
CA ASN A 273 47.47 18.71 39.87
C ASN A 273 47.83 17.67 38.79
N GLU A 274 48.86 16.85 39.02
CA GLU A 274 49.22 15.75 38.12
C GLU A 274 48.11 14.69 38.05
N CYS A 275 47.55 14.30 39.19
CA CYS A 275 46.40 13.41 39.26
C CYS A 275 45.16 13.99 38.56
N GLU A 276 44.84 15.26 38.82
CA GLU A 276 43.69 15.93 38.20
C GLU A 276 43.85 16.04 36.68
N LEU A 277 45.04 16.45 36.21
CA LEU A 277 45.39 16.51 34.79
C LEU A 277 45.26 15.15 34.11
N GLN A 278 45.66 14.07 34.79
CA GLN A 278 45.52 12.72 34.25
C GLN A 278 44.04 12.32 34.12
N SER A 279 43.22 12.56 35.16
CA SER A 279 41.79 12.26 35.08
C SER A 279 41.09 13.06 33.97
N LEU A 280 41.45 14.33 33.79
CA LEU A 280 40.91 15.19 32.73
C LEU A 280 41.34 14.70 31.33
N LYS A 281 42.56 14.17 31.18
CA LYS A 281 43.01 13.55 29.93
C LYS A 281 42.21 12.30 29.61
N GLU A 282 42.00 11.43 30.59
CA GLU A 282 41.22 10.20 30.46
C GLU A 282 39.75 10.49 30.13
N GLU A 283 39.14 11.48 30.79
CA GLU A 283 37.77 11.93 30.49
C GLU A 283 37.69 12.49 29.06
N ARG A 284 38.64 13.34 28.68
CA ARG A 284 38.74 13.90 27.32
C ARG A 284 38.91 12.81 26.26
N ASP A 285 39.70 11.77 26.52
CA ASP A 285 39.88 10.64 25.60
C ASP A 285 38.63 9.76 25.51
N THR A 286 37.93 9.58 26.64
CA THR A 286 36.66 8.86 26.70
C THR A 286 35.58 9.58 25.90
N ILE A 287 35.42 10.89 26.11
CA ILE A 287 34.48 11.73 25.35
C ILE A 287 34.84 11.75 23.87
N HIS A 288 36.14 11.83 23.53
CA HIS A 288 36.58 11.82 22.13
C HIS A 288 36.21 10.51 21.43
N THR A 289 36.38 9.37 22.10
CA THR A 289 36.01 8.05 21.57
C THR A 289 34.49 7.96 21.35
N GLN A 290 33.69 8.38 22.33
CA GLN A 290 32.22 8.42 22.21
C GLN A 290 31.77 9.32 21.05
N TYR A 291 32.43 10.46 20.86
CA TYR A 291 32.15 11.36 19.74
C TYR A 291 32.45 10.69 18.39
N GLN A 292 33.59 10.00 18.26
CA GLN A 292 33.93 9.27 17.04
C GLN A 292 32.90 8.18 16.75
N ASP A 293 32.54 7.38 17.74
CA ASP A 293 31.53 6.33 17.60
C ASP A 293 30.17 6.91 17.18
N MET A 294 29.74 8.01 17.80
CA MET A 294 28.48 8.67 17.44
C MET A 294 28.54 9.27 16.02
N LYS A 295 29.68 9.86 15.64
CA LYS A 295 29.88 10.42 14.29
C LYS A 295 29.80 9.34 13.22
N PHE A 296 30.56 8.26 13.36
CA PHE A 296 30.62 7.20 12.33
C PHE A 296 29.38 6.30 12.34
N SER A 297 28.82 5.97 13.51
CA SER A 297 27.57 5.20 13.59
C SER A 297 26.36 6.01 13.13
N GLY A 298 26.33 7.32 13.43
CA GLY A 298 25.31 8.25 12.95
C GLY A 298 25.33 8.39 11.44
N GLU A 299 26.51 8.56 10.85
CA GLU A 299 26.69 8.68 9.41
C GLU A 299 26.32 7.39 8.66
N THR A 300 26.58 6.22 9.26
CA THR A 300 26.18 4.92 8.70
C THR A 300 24.66 4.76 8.70
N LYS A 301 23.99 5.11 9.81
CA LYS A 301 22.52 5.08 9.92
C LYS A 301 21.86 6.06 8.95
N LEU A 302 22.42 7.28 8.83
CA LEU A 302 21.91 8.31 7.93
C LEU A 302 22.05 7.89 6.46
N ASN A 303 23.20 7.33 6.07
CA ASN A 303 23.40 6.80 4.72
C ASN A 303 22.47 5.60 4.41
N HIS A 304 22.24 4.72 5.39
CA HIS A 304 21.30 3.62 5.24
C HIS A 304 19.86 4.13 5.06
N GLY A 305 19.43 5.10 5.89
CA GLY A 305 18.12 5.75 5.78
C GLY A 305 17.94 6.46 4.44
N ARG A 306 18.96 7.20 3.97
CA ARG A 306 18.93 7.87 2.66
C ARG A 306 18.75 6.87 1.51
N ARG A 307 19.46 5.74 1.54
CA ARG A 307 19.33 4.69 0.53
C ARG A 307 17.92 4.09 0.51
N MET A 308 17.34 3.85 1.68
CA MET A 308 15.96 3.32 1.77
C MET A 308 14.93 4.32 1.27
N LEU A 309 15.14 5.62 1.53
CA LEU A 309 14.30 6.67 0.98
C LEU A 309 14.42 6.73 -0.56
N GLU A 310 15.64 6.68 -1.10
CA GLU A 310 15.88 6.65 -2.55
C GLU A 310 15.20 5.43 -3.22
N GLU A 311 15.24 4.25 -2.60
CA GLU A 311 14.56 3.06 -3.10
C GLU A 311 13.03 3.22 -3.06
N CYS A 312 12.49 3.74 -1.96
CA CYS A 312 11.05 3.98 -1.81
C CYS A 312 10.55 5.01 -2.84
N VAL A 313 11.31 6.09 -3.07
CA VAL A 313 11.02 7.10 -4.11
C VAL A 313 11.07 6.46 -5.50
N SER A 314 12.05 5.59 -5.77
CA SER A 314 12.15 4.89 -7.05
C SER A 314 10.94 3.96 -7.29
N GLN A 315 10.53 3.21 -6.26
CA GLN A 315 9.34 2.35 -6.33
C GLN A 315 8.07 3.17 -6.55
N LEU A 316 7.91 4.30 -5.86
CA LEU A 316 6.78 5.21 -6.05
C LEU A 316 6.71 5.71 -7.50
N GLN A 317 7.84 6.13 -8.08
CA GLN A 317 7.89 6.59 -9.47
C GLN A 317 7.50 5.49 -10.47
N ILE A 318 7.89 4.24 -10.23
CA ILE A 318 7.50 3.10 -11.08
C ILE A 318 5.99 2.87 -11.00
N GLU A 319 5.44 2.85 -9.78
CA GLU A 319 4.00 2.67 -9.57
C GLU A 319 3.18 3.83 -10.16
N GLN A 320 3.69 5.05 -10.06
CA GLN A 320 3.04 6.23 -10.64
C GLN A 320 3.00 6.14 -12.18
N LYS A 321 4.11 5.76 -12.83
CA LYS A 321 4.13 5.49 -14.27
C LYS A 321 3.15 4.38 -14.67
N ARG A 322 3.06 3.31 -13.86
CA ARG A 322 2.09 2.23 -14.10
C ARG A 322 0.65 2.71 -13.99
N ARG A 323 0.36 3.56 -12.99
CA ARG A 323 -0.96 4.17 -12.79
C ARG A 323 -1.34 5.06 -13.96
N ASP A 324 -0.42 5.90 -14.43
CA ASP A 324 -0.69 6.84 -15.52
C ASP A 324 -0.90 6.08 -16.85
N ALA A 325 -0.12 5.03 -17.13
CA ALA A 325 -0.35 4.15 -18.27
C ALA A 325 -1.72 3.45 -18.19
N ALA A 326 -2.12 2.95 -17.01
CA ALA A 326 -3.43 2.36 -16.82
C ALA A 326 -4.56 3.38 -17.02
N LYS A 327 -4.39 4.61 -16.52
CA LYS A 327 -5.34 5.71 -16.73
C LYS A 327 -5.52 6.01 -18.22
N GLU A 328 -4.44 6.12 -18.97
CA GLU A 328 -4.51 6.34 -20.43
C GLU A 328 -5.29 5.22 -21.14
N THR A 329 -5.09 3.95 -20.73
CA THR A 329 -5.87 2.84 -21.31
C THR A 329 -7.36 2.94 -21.01
N VAL A 330 -7.73 3.36 -19.79
CA VAL A 330 -9.12 3.57 -19.39
C VAL A 330 -9.74 4.74 -20.15
N ASP A 331 -9.02 5.85 -20.29
CA ASP A 331 -9.47 7.02 -21.03
C ASP A 331 -9.71 6.68 -22.50
N ARG A 332 -8.81 5.89 -23.12
CA ARG A 332 -8.97 5.39 -24.50
C ARG A 332 -10.19 4.48 -24.65
N ILE A 333 -10.41 3.54 -23.74
CA ILE A 333 -11.57 2.64 -23.76
C ILE A 333 -12.86 3.43 -23.57
N THR A 334 -12.87 4.39 -22.64
CA THR A 334 -14.02 5.25 -22.35
C THR A 334 -14.39 6.10 -23.56
N HIS A 335 -13.39 6.70 -24.23
CA HIS A 335 -13.60 7.43 -25.47
C HIS A 335 -14.21 6.53 -26.55
N THR A 336 -13.66 5.33 -26.76
CA THR A 336 -14.17 4.37 -27.75
C THR A 336 -15.61 3.95 -27.42
N LEU A 337 -15.90 3.66 -26.16
CA LEU A 337 -17.23 3.28 -25.70
C LEU A 337 -18.24 4.41 -25.90
N ASN A 338 -17.86 5.66 -25.63
CA ASN A 338 -18.71 6.83 -25.86
C ASN A 338 -19.01 7.00 -27.35
N THR A 339 -18.01 6.83 -28.22
CA THR A 339 -18.20 6.88 -29.68
C THR A 339 -19.17 5.80 -30.15
N VAL A 340 -19.01 4.56 -29.69
CA VAL A 340 -19.94 3.46 -30.02
C VAL A 340 -21.34 3.72 -29.48
N SER A 341 -21.46 4.16 -28.22
CA SER A 341 -22.73 4.49 -27.60
C SER A 341 -23.47 5.59 -28.36
N ASN A 342 -22.76 6.63 -28.79
CA ASN A 342 -23.33 7.69 -29.62
C ASN A 342 -23.74 7.19 -31.00
N ALA A 343 -22.95 6.32 -31.63
CA ALA A 343 -23.30 5.69 -32.91
C ALA A 343 -24.57 4.82 -32.78
N VAL A 344 -24.68 4.02 -31.72
CA VAL A 344 -25.87 3.21 -31.43
C VAL A 344 -27.08 4.10 -31.15
N LYS A 345 -26.95 5.15 -30.35
CA LYS A 345 -28.03 6.12 -30.12
C LYS A 345 -28.52 6.75 -31.42
N HIS A 346 -27.58 7.17 -32.28
CA HIS A 346 -27.92 7.76 -33.58
C HIS A 346 -28.61 6.73 -34.50
N LEU A 347 -28.17 5.47 -34.48
CA LEU A 347 -28.84 4.39 -35.20
C LEU A 347 -30.25 4.16 -34.67
N CYS A 348 -30.45 4.11 -33.35
CA CYS A 348 -31.77 3.99 -32.73
C CYS A 348 -32.71 5.12 -33.16
N VAL A 349 -32.24 6.37 -33.17
CA VAL A 349 -33.03 7.52 -33.66
C VAL A 349 -33.41 7.35 -35.13
N LYS A 350 -32.46 6.92 -35.98
CA LYS A 350 -32.75 6.67 -37.40
C LYS A 350 -33.74 5.52 -37.62
N LEU A 351 -33.66 4.47 -36.81
CA LEU A 351 -34.56 3.32 -36.89
C LEU A 351 -35.93 3.58 -36.25
N GLN A 352 -36.07 4.59 -35.39
CA GLN A 352 -37.32 4.93 -34.70
C GLN A 352 -38.49 5.24 -35.65
N HIS A 353 -38.20 5.71 -36.86
CA HIS A 353 -39.20 6.04 -37.87
C HIS A 353 -39.47 4.90 -38.87
N ILE A 354 -38.73 3.79 -38.80
CA ILE A 354 -38.97 2.62 -39.64
C ILE A 354 -39.94 1.72 -38.89
N THR A 355 -41.22 1.79 -39.26
CA THR A 355 -42.19 0.82 -38.75
C THR A 355 -41.95 -0.54 -39.41
N LEU A 356 -42.15 -1.63 -38.66
CA LEU A 356 -41.97 -3.00 -39.17
C LEU A 356 -42.78 -3.24 -40.46
N GLN A 357 -43.97 -2.64 -40.55
CA GLN A 357 -44.84 -2.72 -41.72
C GLN A 357 -44.27 -2.00 -42.96
N GLU A 358 -43.65 -0.84 -42.81
CA GLU A 358 -43.00 -0.14 -43.93
C GLU A 358 -41.75 -0.87 -44.41
N ALA A 359 -41.00 -1.50 -43.49
CA ALA A 359 -39.87 -2.35 -43.83
C ALA A 359 -40.31 -3.59 -44.60
N GLU A 360 -41.37 -4.28 -44.15
CA GLU A 360 -41.95 -5.43 -44.84
C GLU A 360 -42.48 -5.07 -46.24
N LEU A 361 -43.11 -3.91 -46.39
CA LEU A 361 -43.66 -3.46 -47.67
C LEU A 361 -42.54 -3.10 -48.67
N LYS A 362 -41.49 -2.42 -48.22
CA LYS A 362 -40.28 -2.15 -49.03
C LYS A 362 -39.50 -3.44 -49.35
N LEU A 363 -39.45 -4.39 -48.42
CA LEU A 363 -38.81 -5.68 -48.62
C LEU A 363 -39.58 -6.52 -49.65
N MET A 364 -40.91 -6.53 -49.61
CA MET A 364 -41.74 -7.14 -50.65
C MET A 364 -41.54 -6.47 -52.00
N GLN A 365 -41.47 -5.14 -52.06
CA GLN A 365 -41.16 -4.42 -53.31
C GLN A 365 -39.76 -4.73 -53.85
N LEU A 366 -38.78 -4.94 -52.97
CA LEU A 366 -37.43 -5.37 -53.37
C LEU A 366 -37.40 -6.82 -53.83
N LEU A 367 -38.11 -7.73 -53.15
CA LEU A 367 -38.24 -9.13 -53.55
C LEU A 367 -38.93 -9.27 -54.91
N ASP A 368 -39.96 -8.47 -55.16
CA ASP A 368 -40.66 -8.40 -56.45
C ASP A 368 -39.73 -7.83 -57.55
N LYS A 369 -38.96 -6.79 -57.24
CA LYS A 369 -37.93 -6.24 -58.17
C LYS A 369 -36.76 -7.18 -58.42
N LEU A 370 -36.43 -8.06 -57.47
CA LEU A 370 -35.38 -9.07 -57.60
C LEU A 370 -35.89 -10.35 -58.28
N GLN A 371 -37.21 -10.52 -58.40
CA GLN A 371 -37.83 -11.67 -59.05
C GLN A 371 -37.59 -11.60 -60.56
N GLY A 372 -36.48 -12.22 -61.01
CA GLY A 372 -36.08 -12.27 -62.42
C GLY A 372 -34.66 -11.79 -62.70
N HIS A 373 -33.96 -11.25 -61.69
CA HIS A 373 -32.54 -10.90 -61.80
C HIS A 373 -31.66 -11.98 -61.17
N ASP A 374 -30.63 -12.40 -61.88
CA ASP A 374 -29.62 -13.33 -61.36
C ASP A 374 -28.74 -12.63 -60.33
N LEU A 375 -28.66 -13.19 -59.12
CA LEU A 375 -28.02 -12.57 -57.96
C LEU A 375 -26.53 -12.33 -58.20
N ASP A 376 -25.85 -13.19 -58.97
CA ASP A 376 -24.42 -13.06 -59.27
C ASP A 376 -24.13 -11.89 -60.21
N THR A 377 -25.04 -11.62 -61.14
CA THR A 377 -24.94 -10.49 -62.07
C THR A 377 -25.13 -9.17 -61.32
N LEU A 378 -26.14 -9.09 -60.46
CA LEU A 378 -26.41 -7.89 -59.65
C LEU A 378 -25.29 -7.62 -58.63
N THR A 379 -24.72 -8.67 -58.02
CA THR A 379 -23.60 -8.54 -57.07
C THR A 379 -22.34 -8.02 -57.77
N SER A 380 -22.14 -8.35 -59.04
CA SER A 380 -21.03 -7.85 -59.85
C SER A 380 -21.22 -6.37 -60.21
N GLU A 381 -22.43 -5.97 -60.61
CA GLU A 381 -22.78 -4.57 -60.86
C GLU A 381 -22.68 -3.71 -59.58
N MET A 382 -23.09 -4.24 -58.42
CA MET A 382 -22.93 -3.55 -57.14
C MET A 382 -21.45 -3.33 -56.76
N LYS A 383 -20.58 -4.32 -57.01
CA LYS A 383 -19.13 -4.16 -56.80
C LYS A 383 -18.53 -3.12 -57.74
N GLU A 384 -18.99 -3.07 -58.98
CA GLU A 384 -18.57 -2.06 -59.95
C GLU A 384 -19.02 -0.66 -59.52
N GLN A 385 -20.27 -0.51 -59.07
CA GLN A 385 -20.80 0.75 -58.53
C GLN A 385 -20.13 1.18 -57.21
N GLU A 386 -19.83 0.25 -56.29
CA GLU A 386 -19.04 0.56 -55.09
C GLU A 386 -17.63 1.03 -55.45
N SER A 387 -17.00 0.38 -56.44
CA SER A 387 -15.69 0.81 -56.93
C SER A 387 -15.74 2.21 -57.54
N HIS A 388 -16.81 2.55 -58.26
CA HIS A 388 -17.05 3.89 -58.80
C HIS A 388 -17.30 4.93 -57.71
N ALA A 389 -18.12 4.63 -56.70
CA ALA A 389 -18.38 5.52 -55.57
C ALA A 389 -17.14 5.76 -54.69
N ILE A 390 -16.29 4.75 -54.53
CA ILE A 390 -15.00 4.89 -53.85
C ILE A 390 -14.05 5.76 -54.69
N THR A 391 -14.06 5.66 -56.02
CA THR A 391 -13.25 6.55 -56.87
C THR A 391 -13.79 7.98 -56.92
N GLU A 392 -15.11 8.19 -56.87
CA GLU A 392 -15.72 9.53 -56.85
C GLU A 392 -15.66 10.20 -55.47
N GLY A 393 -15.82 9.44 -54.38
CA GLY A 393 -15.72 9.94 -53.00
C GLY A 393 -14.28 10.21 -52.53
N ASN A 394 -13.28 9.68 -53.24
CA ASN A 394 -11.85 9.96 -53.00
C ASN A 394 -11.27 11.03 -53.94
N LEU A 395 -12.10 11.71 -54.74
CA LEU A 395 -11.62 12.89 -55.48
C LEU A 395 -11.49 14.06 -54.49
N PRO A 396 -10.29 14.62 -54.25
CA PRO A 396 -10.15 15.81 -53.43
C PRO A 396 -10.77 17.00 -54.18
N GLU A 397 -11.79 17.62 -53.61
CA GLU A 397 -12.16 19.01 -53.91
C GLU A 397 -11.05 19.91 -53.36
N ASP A 398 -9.90 19.92 -54.03
CA ASP A 398 -9.01 21.07 -54.23
C ASP A 398 -7.63 20.59 -54.69
N LYS A 399 -7.23 21.08 -55.85
CA LYS A 399 -5.88 20.93 -56.38
C LYS A 399 -4.91 21.75 -55.51
N THR A 400 -4.25 21.13 -54.53
CA THR A 400 -3.10 21.78 -53.88
C THR A 400 -1.81 21.42 -54.60
N CYS A 401 -1.34 22.40 -55.37
CA CYS A 401 -0.01 22.45 -55.94
C CYS A 401 1.04 22.36 -54.83
N ILE A 402 2.07 21.53 -55.04
CA ILE A 402 3.25 21.49 -54.16
C ILE A 402 4.04 22.78 -54.40
N THR A 403 4.12 23.65 -53.40
CA THR A 403 5.14 24.71 -53.31
C THR A 403 5.82 24.63 -51.96
N SER A 404 7.13 24.38 -51.97
CA SER A 404 8.00 24.49 -50.80
C SER A 404 8.30 25.94 -50.46
N THR A 405 8.38 26.17 -49.14
CA THR A 405 9.10 27.23 -48.40
C THR A 405 8.60 28.66 -48.57
N ASP A 406 8.10 29.24 -47.47
CA ASP A 406 8.89 30.27 -46.77
C ASP A 406 8.46 30.47 -45.31
N TYR A 407 9.46 30.80 -44.50
CA TYR A 407 9.32 31.25 -43.12
C TYR A 407 8.61 32.60 -43.05
N GLN A 408 7.56 32.72 -42.23
CA GLN A 408 7.28 33.94 -41.48
C GLN A 408 6.35 33.71 -40.28
N LYS A 409 6.65 34.45 -39.21
CA LYS A 409 6.09 34.43 -37.84
C LYS A 409 4.56 34.51 -37.77
N PRO A 410 3.97 34.10 -36.63
CA PRO A 410 2.84 34.80 -36.03
C PRO A 410 3.31 35.63 -34.84
N ASP A 411 2.99 36.92 -34.91
CA ASP A 411 2.90 37.84 -33.79
C ASP A 411 1.54 37.67 -33.08
N LEU A 412 1.49 38.19 -31.88
CA LEU A 412 0.63 37.99 -30.73
C LEU A 412 -0.87 38.31 -30.90
N ASN A 413 -1.70 37.66 -30.07
CA ASN A 413 -2.86 38.17 -29.30
C ASN A 413 -3.31 37.01 -28.40
N GLU A 414 -2.88 36.95 -27.14
CA GLU A 414 -3.60 37.49 -25.96
C GLU A 414 -4.97 36.83 -25.72
N GLU A 415 -4.97 35.75 -24.93
CA GLU A 415 -6.00 35.52 -23.91
C GLU A 415 -5.28 35.03 -22.65
N GLU A 416 -5.28 35.89 -21.63
CA GLU A 416 -4.78 35.59 -20.30
C GLU A 416 -5.75 34.67 -19.56
N GLU A 417 -5.23 33.58 -18.98
CA GLU A 417 -5.78 33.01 -17.76
C GLU A 417 -4.61 32.57 -16.86
N ASP A 418 -4.57 33.19 -15.68
CA ASP A 418 -3.63 32.96 -14.58
C ASP A 418 -3.54 31.49 -14.16
N SER A 419 -2.32 30.96 -14.09
CA SER A 419 -1.97 29.95 -13.10
C SER A 419 -0.47 29.99 -12.81
N GLU A 420 -0.13 30.52 -11.64
CA GLU A 420 1.20 30.56 -11.07
C GLU A 420 1.70 29.14 -10.75
N GLU A 421 2.64 28.60 -11.54
CA GLU A 421 3.45 27.45 -11.11
C GLU A 421 4.92 27.62 -11.55
N GLU A 422 5.74 27.97 -10.55
CA GLU A 422 7.07 27.45 -10.24
C GLU A 422 8.06 27.23 -11.40
N ASP A 423 9.01 28.16 -11.53
CA ASP A 423 10.18 28.16 -12.43
C ASP A 423 11.00 26.86 -12.35
N GLY A 424 10.64 25.89 -13.19
CA GLY A 424 11.54 24.85 -13.66
C GLY A 424 12.29 25.35 -14.89
N ASP A 425 13.60 25.54 -14.77
CA ASP A 425 14.50 25.96 -15.85
C ASP A 425 14.50 24.93 -17.00
N VAL A 426 13.53 25.04 -17.92
CA VAL A 426 13.43 24.19 -19.10
C VAL A 426 14.51 24.63 -20.08
N ILE A 427 15.60 23.87 -20.12
CA ILE A 427 16.69 24.02 -21.09
C ILE A 427 16.10 24.00 -22.50
N THR A 428 15.97 25.18 -23.09
CA THR A 428 15.45 25.34 -24.44
C THR A 428 16.44 24.75 -25.43
N ARG A 429 15.94 24.15 -26.52
CA ARG A 429 16.75 23.57 -27.61
C ARG A 429 17.84 24.53 -28.13
N THR A 430 17.57 25.83 -28.08
CA THR A 430 18.52 26.91 -28.43
C THR A 430 19.68 27.00 -27.44
N SER A 431 19.40 26.91 -26.14
CA SER A 431 20.40 26.91 -25.06
C SER A 431 21.32 25.70 -25.15
N LEU A 432 20.76 24.51 -25.42
CA LEU A 432 21.53 23.28 -25.60
C LEU A 432 22.44 23.33 -26.85
N LYS A 433 21.94 23.95 -27.93
CA LYS A 433 22.71 24.17 -29.16
C LYS A 433 23.84 25.18 -28.95
N HIS A 434 23.59 26.24 -28.19
CA HIS A 434 24.60 27.25 -27.85
C HIS A 434 25.71 26.67 -26.97
N GLN A 435 25.35 25.89 -25.93
CA GLN A 435 26.31 25.21 -25.07
C GLN A 435 27.17 24.20 -25.84
N SER A 436 26.56 23.43 -26.75
CA SER A 436 27.29 22.51 -27.63
C SER A 436 28.28 23.24 -28.54
N GLN A 437 27.89 24.39 -29.11
CA GLN A 437 28.75 25.20 -29.95
C GLN A 437 29.92 25.83 -29.17
N LEU A 438 29.69 26.24 -27.93
CA LEU A 438 30.74 26.74 -27.03
C LEU A 438 31.78 25.66 -26.70
N ILE A 439 31.35 24.42 -26.46
CA ILE A 439 32.25 23.29 -26.22
C ILE A 439 33.10 23.00 -27.46
N ILE A 440 32.50 23.00 -28.65
CA ILE A 440 33.22 22.82 -29.92
C ILE A 440 34.25 23.94 -30.14
N ASN A 441 33.86 25.19 -29.91
CA ASN A 441 34.75 26.35 -30.07
C ASN A 441 35.89 26.36 -29.04
N SER A 442 35.64 25.86 -27.82
CA SER A 442 36.65 25.66 -26.76
C SER A 442 37.68 24.60 -27.15
N MET A 443 37.22 23.47 -27.71
CA MET A 443 38.08 22.39 -28.18
C MET A 443 38.91 22.77 -29.41
N LEU A 444 38.40 23.66 -30.28
CA LEU A 444 39.13 24.17 -31.44
C LEU A 444 40.20 25.22 -31.10
N LYS A 445 40.19 25.79 -29.88
CA LYS A 445 41.14 26.83 -29.43
C LYS A 445 42.31 26.31 -28.58
N LYS A 446 42.86 25.13 -28.89
CA LYS A 446 44.16 24.70 -28.33
C LYS A 446 45.11 24.18 -29.41
N LYS A 447 45.93 25.09 -29.95
CA LYS A 447 47.36 24.87 -30.29
C LYS A 447 48.03 26.18 -30.73
N THR A 448 48.48 26.97 -29.76
CA THR A 448 49.63 27.87 -29.93
C THR A 448 50.46 27.82 -28.66
N THR A 449 51.57 27.08 -28.72
CA THR A 449 52.62 27.07 -27.70
C THR A 449 53.43 28.37 -27.77
N PRO A 450 53.81 28.99 -26.64
CA PRO A 450 54.74 30.10 -26.65
C PRO A 450 56.17 29.57 -26.83
N LYS A 451 56.93 30.16 -27.75
CA LYS A 451 58.36 29.91 -27.94
C LYS A 451 59.15 30.61 -26.82
N GLU A 452 59.88 29.84 -26.02
CA GLU A 452 60.97 30.35 -25.19
C GLU A 452 62.06 30.98 -26.08
N LYS A 453 62.49 32.20 -25.72
CA LYS A 453 63.70 32.82 -26.26
C LYS A 453 64.87 32.50 -25.33
N LYS A 454 65.88 31.79 -25.84
CA LYS A 454 67.26 31.81 -25.35
C LYS A 454 68.03 32.88 -26.13
N LEU A 455 68.41 33.96 -25.46
CA LEU A 455 69.80 34.40 -25.20
C LEU A 455 69.75 35.76 -24.49
#